data_AF-A0A7C5GR58-F1
#
_entry.id   AF-A0A7C5GR58-F1
#
_cell.length_a   1.000
_cell.length_b   1.000
_cell.length_c   1.000
_cell.angle_alpha   90.00
_cell.angle_beta   90.00
_cell.angle_gamma   90.00
#
_symmetry.space_group_name_H-M   'P 1'
#
loop_
_entity.id
_entity.type
_entity.pdbx_description
1 polymer ?
#
loop_
_entity_poly.entity_id
_entity_poly.type
_entity_poly.pdbx_seq_one_letter_code
_entity_poly.pdbx_strand_id
1 'polypeptide(L)'
;MNYAIYFNKKYKRSGHLWQGRFKSWYVTDEAYLYTLILYIEQNPIKVKIINKVEKYPYSTAHYFLGKEPLPICLKNSYIAQNYQEDKEAIKVFLNSPIDSSVLQKLKKGASLVEAPNVDRKLKEEDLKELFKGIVEKKDRNSKIAKAYKEGYSQHMIAKVLGISQPAVFGIIKRSGE
;
A
#
# COMPACT_ATOMS: atom_id res chain seq x y z
N MET A 1 2.38 -10.03 -17.06
CA MET A 1 1.54 -10.93 -16.23
C MET A 1 2.13 -12.33 -15.99
N ASN A 2 3.25 -12.71 -16.64
CA ASN A 2 3.72 -14.11 -16.65
C ASN A 2 4.33 -14.60 -15.32
N TYR A 3 5.03 -13.73 -14.58
CA TYR A 3 5.70 -14.13 -13.33
C TYR A 3 4.72 -14.55 -12.22
N ALA A 4 3.60 -13.85 -12.04
CA ALA A 4 2.63 -14.19 -10.99
C ALA A 4 2.01 -15.58 -11.24
N ILE A 5 1.70 -15.90 -12.50
CA ILE A 5 1.20 -17.22 -12.90
C ILE A 5 2.27 -18.29 -12.65
N TYR A 6 3.51 -18.04 -13.10
CA TYR A 6 4.65 -18.94 -12.87
C TYR A 6 4.86 -19.21 -11.38
N PHE A 7 4.90 -18.17 -10.54
CA PHE A 7 5.13 -18.26 -9.11
C PHE A 7 4.02 -19.07 -8.43
N ASN A 8 2.75 -18.76 -8.74
CA ASN A 8 1.60 -19.47 -8.19
C ASN A 8 1.63 -20.96 -8.56
N LYS A 9 1.97 -21.31 -9.81
CA LYS A 9 2.15 -22.71 -10.23
C LYS A 9 3.30 -23.39 -9.49
N LYS A 10 4.47 -22.75 -9.41
CA LYS A 10 5.68 -23.30 -8.76
C LYS A 10 5.46 -23.59 -7.28
N TYR A 11 4.80 -22.68 -6.57
CA TYR A 11 4.62 -22.76 -5.12
C TYR A 11 3.24 -23.25 -4.70
N LYS A 12 2.43 -23.78 -5.63
CA LYS A 12 1.06 -24.28 -5.39
C LYS A 12 0.17 -23.27 -4.66
N ARG A 13 0.22 -22.00 -5.08
CA ARG A 13 -0.60 -20.89 -4.56
C ARG A 13 -1.67 -20.48 -5.56
N SER A 14 -2.72 -19.82 -5.07
CA SER A 14 -3.77 -19.20 -5.88
C SER A 14 -3.98 -17.74 -5.45
N GLY A 15 -4.64 -16.95 -6.31
CA GLY A 15 -4.92 -15.53 -6.06
C GLY A 15 -3.82 -14.57 -6.54
N HIS A 16 -3.97 -13.29 -6.20
CA HIS A 16 -3.05 -12.23 -6.61
C HIS A 16 -1.72 -12.31 -5.84
N LEU A 17 -0.60 -12.36 -6.56
CA LEU A 17 0.74 -12.32 -5.96
C LEU A 17 1.09 -10.93 -5.41
N TRP A 18 0.71 -9.89 -6.15
CA TRP A 18 0.99 -8.50 -5.81
C TRP A 18 -0.29 -7.80 -5.33
N GLN A 19 -0.17 -6.99 -4.28
CA GLN A 19 -1.27 -6.23 -3.68
C GLN A 19 -1.54 -4.89 -4.40
N GLY A 20 -1.24 -4.80 -5.71
CA GLY A 20 -1.42 -3.59 -6.53
C GLY A 20 -0.15 -3.15 -7.25
N ARG A 21 -0.14 -1.91 -7.73
CA ARG A 21 1.04 -1.29 -8.37
C ARG A 21 2.08 -0.90 -7.31
N PHE A 22 3.35 -1.00 -7.66
CA PHE A 22 4.42 -0.47 -6.81
C PHE A 22 4.30 1.06 -6.72
N LYS A 23 4.71 1.60 -5.59
CA LYS A 23 4.81 3.05 -5.39
C LYS A 23 6.21 3.50 -5.80
N SER A 24 6.28 4.61 -6.55
CA SER A 24 7.54 5.23 -6.97
C SER A 24 7.48 6.72 -6.64
N TRP A 25 8.48 7.23 -5.95
CA TRP A 25 8.55 8.63 -5.54
C TRP A 25 9.99 9.14 -5.60
N TYR A 26 10.15 10.39 -5.99
CA TYR A 26 11.45 11.04 -6.03
C TYR A 26 11.97 11.26 -4.62
N VAL A 27 13.21 10.82 -4.39
CA VAL A 27 13.99 11.25 -3.23
C VAL A 27 14.52 12.64 -3.56
N THR A 28 14.00 13.66 -2.89
CA THR A 28 14.23 15.07 -3.24
C THR A 28 15.45 15.69 -2.57
N ASP A 29 15.88 15.12 -1.45
CA ASP A 29 16.96 15.64 -0.62
C ASP A 29 17.57 14.53 0.23
N GLU A 30 18.75 14.81 0.78
CA GLU A 30 19.49 13.85 1.61
C GLU A 30 18.73 13.53 2.90
N ALA A 31 18.15 14.50 3.59
CA ALA A 31 17.42 14.25 4.84
C ALA A 31 16.25 13.26 4.64
N TYR A 32 15.57 13.35 3.51
CA TYR A 32 14.58 12.38 3.07
C TYR A 32 15.21 10.99 2.83
N LEU A 33 16.33 10.91 2.12
CA LEU A 33 17.06 9.66 1.89
C LEU A 33 17.47 8.97 3.20
N TYR A 34 18.08 9.73 4.11
CA TYR A 34 18.48 9.26 5.45
C TYR A 34 17.28 8.66 6.19
N THR A 35 16.17 9.40 6.25
CA THR A 35 14.95 8.94 6.93
C THR A 35 14.34 7.71 6.25
N LEU A 36 14.39 7.62 4.93
CA LEU A 36 13.90 6.48 4.16
C LEU A 36 14.73 5.21 4.43
N ILE A 37 16.06 5.32 4.48
CA ILE A 37 16.95 4.20 4.82
C ILE A 37 16.61 3.67 6.21
N LEU A 38 16.53 4.56 7.22
CA LEU A 38 16.18 4.17 8.59
C LEU A 38 14.78 3.56 8.67
N TYR A 39 13.81 4.11 7.95
CA TYR A 39 12.46 3.56 7.88
C TYR A 39 12.45 2.11 7.39
N ILE A 40 13.20 1.80 6.32
CA ILE A 40 13.28 0.46 5.75
C ILE A 40 13.96 -0.50 6.73
N GLU A 41 15.13 -0.13 7.23
CA GLU A 41 15.98 -0.99 8.07
C GLU A 41 15.35 -1.23 9.46
N GLN A 42 14.62 -0.27 10.01
CA GLN A 42 13.93 -0.40 11.30
C GLN A 42 12.51 -0.99 11.20
N ASN A 43 11.97 -1.18 9.98
CA ASN A 43 10.62 -1.72 9.82
C ASN A 43 10.43 -3.10 10.47
N PRO A 44 11.36 -4.07 10.34
CA PRO A 44 11.22 -5.37 11.02
C PRO A 44 11.17 -5.26 12.55
N ILE A 45 11.83 -4.26 13.14
CA ILE A 45 11.73 -3.97 14.59
C ILE A 45 10.34 -3.41 14.91
N LYS A 46 9.88 -2.45 14.11
CA LYS A 46 8.57 -1.81 14.29
C LYS A 46 7.42 -2.82 14.23
N VAL A 47 7.50 -3.82 13.34
CA VAL A 47 6.51 -4.91 13.26
C VAL A 47 6.81 -6.10 14.17
N LYS A 48 7.77 -5.94 15.09
CA LYS A 48 8.13 -6.91 16.16
C LYS A 48 8.61 -8.27 15.65
N ILE A 49 9.23 -8.33 14.47
CA ILE A 49 9.86 -9.55 13.93
C ILE A 49 11.23 -9.79 14.60
N ILE A 50 11.96 -8.72 14.88
CA ILE A 50 13.31 -8.73 15.47
C ILE A 50 13.47 -7.60 16.50
N ASN A 51 14.54 -7.65 17.30
CA ASN A 51 14.87 -6.62 18.28
C ASN A 51 16.11 -5.77 17.94
N LYS A 52 16.83 -6.10 16.87
CA LYS A 52 18.05 -5.40 16.42
C LYS A 52 18.16 -5.47 14.90
N VAL A 53 18.51 -4.36 14.24
CA VAL A 53 18.46 -4.22 12.78
C VAL A 53 19.27 -5.30 12.04
N GLU A 54 20.43 -5.67 12.57
CA GLU A 54 21.33 -6.67 11.99
C GLU A 54 20.77 -8.11 11.97
N LYS A 55 19.72 -8.38 12.75
CA LYS A 55 19.14 -9.72 12.88
C LYS A 55 18.16 -10.09 11.76
N TYR A 56 17.72 -9.13 10.94
CA TYR A 56 16.81 -9.43 9.85
C TYR A 56 17.60 -9.83 8.60
N PRO A 57 17.61 -11.11 8.19
CA PRO A 57 18.54 -11.62 7.16
C PRO A 57 18.31 -11.02 5.76
N TYR A 58 17.14 -10.41 5.53
CA TYR A 58 16.76 -9.82 4.26
C TYR A 58 16.88 -8.28 4.27
N SER A 59 17.87 -7.74 4.98
CA SER A 59 18.14 -6.30 5.12
C SER A 59 19.56 -5.92 4.73
N THR A 60 19.80 -4.64 4.49
CA THR A 60 21.15 -4.10 4.25
C THR A 60 21.99 -4.17 5.52
N ALA A 61 21.38 -3.87 6.69
CA ALA A 61 22.02 -3.95 7.99
C ALA A 61 22.68 -5.31 8.24
N HIS A 62 22.00 -6.39 7.86
CA HIS A 62 22.51 -7.75 8.02
C HIS A 62 23.87 -7.97 7.32
N TYR A 63 24.04 -7.46 6.11
CA TYR A 63 25.27 -7.62 5.35
C TYR A 63 26.40 -6.70 5.84
N PHE A 64 26.11 -5.43 6.13
CA PHE A 64 27.14 -4.49 6.59
C PHE A 64 27.62 -4.76 8.02
N LEU A 65 26.71 -5.16 8.91
CA LEU A 65 27.03 -5.42 10.32
C LEU A 65 27.36 -6.90 10.59
N GLY A 66 27.04 -7.79 9.65
CA GLY A 66 27.33 -9.20 9.72
C GLY A 66 28.76 -9.58 9.34
N LYS A 67 28.93 -10.89 9.14
CA LYS A 67 30.16 -11.51 8.63
C LYS A 67 30.01 -12.05 7.20
N GLU A 68 28.84 -11.87 6.61
CA GLU A 68 28.55 -12.34 5.26
C GLU A 68 29.18 -11.41 4.21
N PRO A 69 29.59 -11.94 3.04
CA PRO A 69 30.11 -11.12 1.97
C PRO A 69 29.01 -10.19 1.43
N LEU A 70 29.38 -8.94 1.11
CA LEU A 70 28.43 -7.98 0.54
C LEU A 70 27.94 -8.47 -0.84
N PRO A 71 26.61 -8.60 -1.03
CA PRO A 71 26.00 -8.82 -2.33
C PRO A 71 26.42 -7.75 -3.34
N ILE A 72 26.51 -8.13 -4.62
CA ILE A 72 26.90 -7.21 -5.71
C ILE A 72 26.04 -5.95 -5.76
N CYS A 73 24.75 -6.05 -5.44
CA CYS A 73 23.82 -4.92 -5.44
C CYS A 73 24.07 -3.92 -4.31
N LEU A 74 24.80 -4.29 -3.25
CA LEU A 74 25.09 -3.41 -2.12
C LEU A 74 26.44 -2.68 -2.25
N LYS A 75 27.34 -3.13 -3.14
CA LYS A 75 28.69 -2.57 -3.27
C LYS A 75 28.72 -1.08 -3.64
N ASN A 76 27.73 -0.62 -4.41
CA ASN A 76 27.60 0.78 -4.81
C ASN A 76 26.42 1.48 -4.11
N SER A 77 25.96 0.93 -2.98
CA SER A 77 24.88 1.55 -2.20
C SER A 77 25.35 2.84 -1.55
N TYR A 78 24.39 3.70 -1.18
CA TYR A 78 24.67 4.92 -0.42
C TYR A 78 25.49 4.64 0.85
N ILE A 79 25.18 3.55 1.58
CA ILE A 79 25.89 3.16 2.80
C ILE A 79 27.34 2.80 2.48
N ALA A 80 27.59 2.00 1.45
CA ALA A 80 28.96 1.64 1.04
C ALA A 80 29.79 2.88 0.65
N GLN A 81 29.20 3.84 -0.06
CA GLN A 81 29.91 5.02 -0.53
C GLN A 81 30.23 6.02 0.60
N ASN A 82 29.32 6.19 1.57
CA ASN A 82 29.47 7.21 2.61
C ASN A 82 30.11 6.69 3.90
N TYR A 83 30.00 5.39 4.20
CA TYR A 83 30.52 4.80 5.43
C TYR A 83 31.59 3.72 5.20
N GLN A 84 31.77 3.26 3.95
CA GLN A 84 32.78 2.26 3.59
C GLN A 84 32.68 1.00 4.47
N GLU A 85 33.77 0.64 5.16
CA GLU A 85 33.84 -0.52 6.06
C GLU A 85 33.70 -0.13 7.55
N ASP A 86 33.34 1.12 7.86
CA ASP A 86 33.16 1.57 9.25
C ASP A 86 31.86 1.02 9.84
N LYS A 87 31.96 -0.20 10.38
CA LYS A 87 30.82 -0.92 10.97
C LYS A 87 30.20 -0.18 12.15
N GLU A 88 31.00 0.55 12.93
CA GLU A 88 30.47 1.28 14.09
C GLU A 88 29.69 2.51 13.63
N ALA A 89 30.20 3.27 12.67
CA ALA A 89 29.46 4.39 12.08
C ALA A 89 28.16 3.93 11.40
N ILE A 90 28.20 2.82 10.66
CA ILE A 90 26.99 2.22 10.05
C ILE A 90 25.99 1.81 11.13
N LYS A 91 26.45 1.17 12.20
CA LYS A 91 25.58 0.73 13.29
C LYS A 91 24.93 1.91 14.00
N VAL A 92 25.69 2.96 14.29
CA VAL A 92 25.18 4.20 14.89
C VAL A 92 24.14 4.84 13.97
N PHE A 93 24.46 4.96 12.67
CA PHE A 93 23.52 5.47 11.69
C PHE A 93 22.22 4.66 11.67
N LEU A 94 22.27 3.35 11.46
CA LEU A 94 21.08 2.51 11.33
C LEU A 94 20.19 2.43 12.58
N ASN A 95 20.78 2.67 13.77
CA ASN A 95 20.04 2.75 15.05
C ASN A 95 19.65 4.17 15.43
N SER A 96 19.88 5.15 14.57
CA SER A 96 19.52 6.54 14.84
C SER A 96 17.99 6.70 14.90
N PRO A 97 17.48 7.59 15.76
CA PRO A 97 16.05 7.86 15.84
C PRO A 97 15.55 8.46 14.52
N ILE A 98 14.39 8.00 14.07
CA ILE A 98 13.73 8.54 12.87
C ILE A 98 13.05 9.86 13.23
N ASP A 99 13.34 10.93 12.49
CA ASP A 99 12.62 12.19 12.62
C ASP A 99 11.13 11.99 12.25
N SER A 100 10.26 12.17 13.24
CA SER A 100 8.82 12.01 13.09
C SER A 100 8.21 12.97 12.06
N SER A 101 8.76 14.17 11.90
CA SER A 101 8.28 15.19 10.96
C SER A 101 8.57 14.78 9.51
N VAL A 102 9.78 14.26 9.24
CA VAL A 102 10.17 13.76 7.92
C VAL A 102 9.43 12.46 7.60
N LEU A 103 9.23 11.60 8.61
CA LEU A 103 8.40 10.39 8.46
C LEU A 103 6.95 10.73 8.08
N GLN A 104 6.40 11.83 8.59
CA GLN A 104 5.07 12.29 8.15
C GLN A 104 5.10 12.77 6.69
N LYS A 105 6.15 13.47 6.25
CA LYS A 105 6.32 13.86 4.84
C LYS A 105 6.42 12.64 3.92
N LEU A 106 7.20 11.62 4.31
CA LEU A 106 7.29 10.32 3.63
C LEU A 106 5.92 9.67 3.46
N LYS A 107 5.13 9.60 4.54
CA LYS A 107 3.78 9.02 4.52
C LYS A 107 2.81 9.84 3.65
N LYS A 108 2.87 11.17 3.73
CA LYS A 108 2.04 12.07 2.90
C LYS A 108 2.39 11.93 1.42
N GLY A 109 3.67 11.95 1.05
CA GLY A 109 4.10 11.72 -0.34
C GLY A 109 3.63 10.37 -0.87
N ALA A 110 3.77 9.30 -0.07
CA ALA A 110 3.30 7.96 -0.44
C ALA A 110 1.76 7.85 -0.57
N SER A 111 0.99 8.74 0.07
CA SER A 111 -0.47 8.85 -0.10
C SER A 111 -0.90 9.71 -1.29
N LEU A 112 -0.03 10.58 -1.81
CA LEU A 112 -0.32 11.41 -3.00
C LEU A 112 -0.12 10.65 -4.32
N VAL A 113 0.73 9.61 -4.33
CA VAL A 113 0.93 8.67 -5.47
C VAL A 113 -0.01 7.48 -5.41
N GLU A 114 -0.78 7.34 -4.32
CA GLU A 114 -2.03 6.62 -4.44
C GLU A 114 -2.87 7.39 -5.46
N ALA A 115 -2.79 7.03 -6.74
CA ALA A 115 -3.97 7.06 -7.61
C ALA A 115 -5.09 6.56 -6.70
N PRO A 116 -6.19 7.30 -6.51
CA PRO A 116 -7.06 7.18 -5.35
C PRO A 116 -7.65 5.76 -5.22
N ASN A 117 -6.82 4.84 -4.76
CA ASN A 117 -7.10 3.70 -3.93
C ASN A 117 -7.02 4.20 -2.48
N VAL A 118 -7.51 5.42 -2.28
CA VAL A 118 -8.49 5.62 -1.23
C VAL A 118 -9.57 4.59 -1.52
N ASP A 119 -9.36 3.36 -1.01
CA ASP A 119 -10.42 2.71 -0.27
C ASP A 119 -10.82 3.72 0.83
N ARG A 120 -11.51 4.81 0.46
CA ARG A 120 -12.66 5.24 1.23
C ARG A 120 -13.51 4.01 1.05
N LYS A 121 -13.35 3.06 1.97
CA LYS A 121 -14.17 1.87 2.02
C LYS A 121 -15.58 2.44 2.10
N LEU A 122 -16.23 2.47 0.95
CA LEU A 122 -17.51 3.11 0.79
C LEU A 122 -18.43 2.42 1.78
N LYS A 123 -18.95 3.20 2.72
CA LYS A 123 -19.59 2.66 3.92
C LYS A 123 -20.99 2.21 3.56
N GLU A 124 -21.38 1.05 4.09
CA GLU A 124 -22.75 0.56 3.90
C GLU A 124 -23.76 1.50 4.57
N GLU A 125 -23.33 2.17 5.65
CA GLU A 125 -24.09 3.17 6.38
C GLU A 125 -24.49 4.36 5.49
N ASP A 126 -23.57 4.88 4.70
CA ASP A 126 -23.81 6.03 3.81
C ASP A 126 -24.85 5.69 2.72
N LEU A 127 -24.83 4.45 2.20
CA LEU A 127 -25.88 3.97 1.27
C LEU A 127 -27.24 3.81 1.96
N LYS A 128 -27.26 3.31 3.20
CA LYS A 128 -28.51 3.19 3.97
C LYS A 128 -29.14 4.56 4.19
N GLU A 129 -28.32 5.57 4.48
CA GLU A 129 -28.80 6.96 4.56
C GLU A 129 -29.28 7.49 3.21
N LEU A 130 -28.54 7.25 2.12
CA LEU A 130 -28.90 7.67 0.77
C LEU A 130 -30.29 7.14 0.33
N PHE A 131 -30.59 5.89 0.69
CA PHE A 131 -31.84 5.21 0.35
C PHE A 131 -32.94 5.33 1.42
N LYS A 132 -32.69 6.00 2.54
CA LYS A 132 -33.66 6.14 3.64
C LYS A 132 -34.91 6.91 3.17
N GLY A 133 -36.08 6.32 3.40
CA GLY A 133 -37.37 6.99 3.16
C GLY A 133 -37.76 7.14 1.68
N ILE A 134 -37.07 6.50 0.74
CA ILE A 134 -37.43 6.56 -0.68
C ILE A 134 -38.58 5.58 -0.95
N VAL A 135 -39.71 6.12 -1.39
CA VAL A 135 -40.89 5.35 -1.79
C VAL A 135 -41.02 5.30 -3.31
N GLU A 136 -40.55 6.33 -4.02
CA GLU A 136 -40.73 6.44 -5.46
C GLU A 136 -39.65 5.69 -6.26
N LYS A 137 -40.09 4.85 -7.20
CA LYS A 137 -39.20 4.04 -8.06
C LYS A 137 -38.27 4.89 -8.93
N LYS A 138 -38.73 6.07 -9.38
CA LYS A 138 -37.95 6.97 -10.22
C LYS A 138 -36.77 7.56 -9.46
N ASP A 139 -37.00 8.06 -8.24
CA ASP A 139 -35.96 8.61 -7.36
C ASP A 139 -34.96 7.52 -6.95
N ARG A 140 -35.46 6.33 -6.55
CA ARG A 140 -34.59 5.18 -6.23
C ARG A 140 -33.64 4.85 -7.38
N ASN A 141 -34.15 4.78 -8.61
CA ASN A 141 -33.35 4.44 -9.78
C ASN A 141 -32.29 5.51 -10.11
N SER A 142 -32.64 6.79 -9.93
CA SER A 142 -31.69 7.90 -10.08
C SER A 142 -30.55 7.81 -9.06
N LYS A 143 -30.88 7.53 -7.79
CA LYS A 143 -29.87 7.34 -6.73
C LYS A 143 -29.02 6.08 -6.89
N ILE A 144 -29.56 5.00 -7.47
CA ILE A 144 -28.77 3.82 -7.84
C ILE A 144 -27.69 4.19 -8.87
N ALA A 145 -28.06 4.92 -9.92
CA ALA A 145 -27.11 5.37 -10.93
C ALA A 145 -26.06 6.34 -10.34
N LYS A 146 -26.49 7.24 -9.46
CA LYS A 146 -25.59 8.16 -8.74
C LYS A 146 -24.61 7.42 -7.85
N ALA A 147 -25.07 6.48 -7.01
CA ALA A 147 -24.22 5.68 -6.14
C ALA A 147 -23.19 4.86 -6.94
N TYR A 148 -23.59 4.29 -8.07
CA TYR A 148 -22.66 3.58 -8.94
C TYR A 148 -21.55 4.50 -9.49
N LYS A 149 -21.92 5.72 -9.95
CA LYS A 149 -20.97 6.75 -10.40
C LYS A 149 -20.04 7.25 -9.29
N GLU A 150 -20.51 7.23 -8.05
CA GLU A 150 -19.71 7.56 -6.86
C GLU A 150 -18.76 6.43 -6.42
N GLY A 151 -18.79 5.27 -7.12
CA GLY A 151 -17.85 4.17 -6.94
C GLY A 151 -18.38 2.97 -6.16
N TYR A 152 -19.66 2.97 -5.76
CA TYR A 152 -20.25 1.82 -5.07
C TYR A 152 -20.41 0.61 -6.01
N SER A 153 -20.08 -0.59 -5.51
CA SER A 153 -20.29 -1.80 -6.30
C SER A 153 -21.78 -2.12 -6.46
N GLN A 154 -22.15 -2.69 -7.61
CA GLN A 154 -23.54 -3.14 -7.87
C GLN A 154 -24.01 -4.16 -6.81
N HIS A 155 -23.08 -4.99 -6.32
CA HIS A 155 -23.34 -5.95 -5.26
C HIS A 155 -23.69 -5.25 -3.93
N MET A 156 -22.95 -4.23 -3.55
CA MET A 156 -23.20 -3.48 -2.31
C MET A 156 -24.52 -2.71 -2.37
N ILE A 157 -24.83 -2.09 -3.51
CA ILE A 157 -26.11 -1.40 -3.73
C ILE A 157 -27.28 -2.40 -3.65
N ALA A 158 -27.14 -3.57 -4.30
CA ALA A 158 -28.15 -4.63 -4.28
C ALA A 158 -28.40 -5.16 -2.86
N LYS A 159 -27.32 -5.37 -2.09
CA LYS A 159 -27.36 -5.80 -0.69
C LYS A 159 -28.14 -4.83 0.20
N VAL A 160 -27.89 -3.51 0.09
CA VAL A 160 -28.57 -2.49 0.90
C VAL A 160 -30.05 -2.37 0.55
N LEU A 161 -30.38 -2.46 -0.74
CA LEU A 161 -31.76 -2.33 -1.22
C LEU A 161 -32.58 -3.63 -1.09
N GLY A 162 -31.95 -4.76 -0.75
CA GLY A 162 -32.63 -6.06 -0.70
C GLY A 162 -33.13 -6.55 -2.07
N ILE A 163 -32.45 -6.17 -3.16
CA ILE A 163 -32.82 -6.56 -4.54
C ILE A 163 -31.68 -7.35 -5.19
N SER A 164 -31.97 -7.98 -6.34
CA SER A 164 -30.95 -8.72 -7.08
C SER A 164 -29.96 -7.81 -7.79
N GLN A 165 -28.69 -8.22 -7.86
CA GLN A 165 -27.66 -7.49 -8.61
C GLN A 165 -28.04 -7.26 -10.09
N PRO A 166 -28.67 -8.22 -10.82
CA PRO A 166 -29.17 -7.97 -12.18
C PRO A 166 -30.20 -6.84 -12.27
N ALA A 167 -31.03 -6.64 -11.25
CA ALA A 167 -31.99 -5.53 -11.23
C ALA A 167 -31.27 -4.17 -11.15
N VAL A 168 -30.22 -4.08 -10.33
CA VAL A 168 -29.34 -2.90 -10.25
C VAL A 168 -28.63 -2.65 -11.58
N PHE A 169 -28.04 -3.70 -12.18
CA PHE A 169 -27.40 -3.61 -13.50
C PHE A 169 -28.35 -3.06 -14.57
N GLY A 170 -29.57 -3.60 -14.66
CA GLY A 170 -30.56 -3.13 -15.63
C GLY A 170 -30.97 -1.66 -15.42
N ILE A 171 -30.96 -1.17 -14.19
CA ILE A 171 -31.23 0.24 -13.88
C ILE A 171 -30.08 1.14 -14.34
N ILE A 172 -28.84 0.74 -14.07
CA ILE A 172 -27.63 1.47 -14.51
C ILE A 172 -27.61 1.56 -16.04
N LYS A 173 -27.78 0.42 -16.73
CA LYS A 173 -27.78 0.34 -18.20
C LYS A 173 -28.85 1.24 -18.86
N ARG A 174 -30.03 1.38 -18.24
CA ARG A 174 -31.10 2.26 -18.75
C ARG A 174 -30.86 3.75 -18.48
N SER A 175 -29.92 4.08 -17.59
CA SER A 175 -29.64 5.46 -17.16
C SER A 175 -28.55 6.14 -17.99
N GLY A 176 -28.06 5.50 -19.06
CA GLY A 176 -27.16 6.11 -20.04
C GLY A 176 -25.67 5.84 -19.80
N GLU A 177 -25.32 4.60 -19.42
CA GLU A 177 -23.96 4.02 -19.55
C GLU A 177 -24.05 2.67 -20.27
#